data_AF-A0A426ZV52-F1
#
_entry.id   AF-A0A426ZV52-F1
#
_cell.length_a   1.000
_cell.length_b   1.000
_cell.length_c   1.000
_cell.angle_alpha   90.00
_cell.angle_beta   90.00
_cell.angle_gamma   90.00
#
_symmetry.space_group_name_H-M   'P 1'
#
loop_
_entity.id
_entity.type
_entity.pdbx_description
1 polymer ?
#
loop_
_entity_poly.entity_id
_entity_poly.type
_entity_poly.pdbx_seq_one_letter_code
_entity_poly.pdbx_strand_id
1 'polypeptide(L)'
;GRLGRGEDGRVEIDCNGEGVLFVEAEAPDATVDDFGDFAPTMEMKQLIPLVDYTGDISSFPLLVLQVCTRRTRFLAASHPTTSIVFCLLDASFPSASL
;
A
#
# COMPACT_ATOMS: atom_id res chain seq x y z
N GLY A 1 11.34 9.87 4.67
CA GLY A 1 12.60 9.77 3.94
C GLY A 1 12.31 9.74 2.46
N ARG A 2 13.27 10.15 1.64
CA ARG A 2 13.22 10.13 0.18
C ARG A 2 14.50 9.52 -0.37
N LEU A 3 14.50 9.14 -1.65
CA LEU A 3 15.76 8.82 -2.29
C LEU A 3 16.50 10.12 -2.61
N GLY A 4 17.82 10.09 -2.42
CA GLY A 4 18.72 11.14 -2.83
C GLY A 4 19.90 10.58 -3.60
N ARG A 5 20.74 11.47 -4.14
CA ARG A 5 22.06 11.10 -4.64
C ARG A 5 23.12 11.75 -3.77
N GLY A 6 24.04 10.95 -3.24
CA GLY A 6 25.21 11.42 -2.51
C GLY A 6 26.21 12.13 -3.45
N GLU A 7 27.24 12.72 -2.86
CA GLU A 7 28.29 13.46 -3.59
C GLU A 7 29.06 12.57 -4.58
N ASP A 8 29.18 11.27 -4.29
CA ASP A 8 29.81 10.28 -5.17
C ASP A 8 28.85 9.71 -6.24
N GLY A 9 27.62 10.22 -6.28
CA GLY A 9 26.57 9.82 -7.21
C GLY A 9 25.82 8.55 -6.82
N ARG A 10 26.14 7.90 -5.70
CA ARG A 10 25.38 6.73 -5.21
C ARG A 10 24.00 7.15 -4.73
N VAL A 11 23.05 6.23 -4.88
CA VAL A 11 21.69 6.41 -4.33
C VAL A 11 21.74 6.22 -2.82
N GLU A 12 21.16 7.16 -2.10
CA GLU A 12 21.09 7.17 -0.64
C GLU A 12 19.65 7.39 -0.18
N ILE A 13 19.40 7.09 1.10
CA ILE A 13 18.14 7.43 1.76
C ILE A 13 18.35 8.73 2.52
N ASP A 14 17.70 9.80 2.07
CA ASP A 14 17.57 11.02 2.85
C ASP A 14 16.53 10.81 3.96
N CYS A 15 16.99 10.80 5.21
CA CYS A 15 16.18 10.58 6.41
C CYS A 15 15.40 11.83 6.85
N ASN A 16 14.79 12.55 5.92
CA ASN A 16 14.11 13.84 6.12
C ASN A 16 12.73 13.80 6.80
N GLY A 17 12.23 12.63 7.17
CA GLY A 17 10.94 12.52 7.87
C GLY A 17 9.68 12.92 7.07
N GLU A 18 9.75 13.11 5.74
CA GLU A 18 8.58 13.48 4.90
C GLU A 18 7.47 12.41 4.80
N GLY A 19 7.47 11.42 5.68
CA GLY A 19 6.43 10.40 5.77
C GLY A 19 6.36 9.45 4.59
N VAL A 20 5.21 8.78 4.51
CA VAL A 20 4.85 7.71 3.57
C VAL A 20 3.49 8.04 2.94
N LEU A 21 3.19 7.47 1.77
CA LEU A 21 1.84 7.57 1.21
C LEU A 21 0.97 6.47 1.79
N PHE A 22 -0.13 6.84 2.44
CA PHE A 22 -1.13 5.93 2.97
C PHE A 22 -2.50 6.29 2.37
N VAL A 23 -3.14 5.32 1.71
CA VAL A 23 -4.43 5.49 1.04
C VAL A 23 -5.44 4.51 1.61
N GLU A 24 -6.62 5.00 1.97
CA GLU A 24 -7.79 4.16 2.23
C GLU A 24 -8.71 4.21 1.01
N ALA A 25 -9.06 3.04 0.47
CA ALA A 25 -9.93 2.92 -0.70
C ALA A 25 -11.16 2.06 -0.37
N GLU A 26 -12.36 2.55 -0.67
CA GLU A 26 -13.58 1.75 -0.57
C GLU A 26 -13.79 0.93 -1.86
N ALA A 27 -14.01 -0.37 -1.71
CA ALA A 27 -14.33 -1.27 -2.81
C ALA A 27 -15.66 -2.00 -2.52
N PRO A 28 -16.83 -1.36 -2.76
CA PRO A 28 -18.12 -1.90 -2.35
C PRO A 28 -18.52 -3.17 -3.12
N ASP A 29 -18.14 -3.25 -4.40
CA ASP A 29 -18.55 -4.31 -5.33
C ASP A 29 -17.46 -5.35 -5.60
N ALA A 30 -16.28 -5.20 -5.00
CA ALA A 30 -15.16 -6.12 -5.17
C ALA A 30 -15.10 -7.16 -4.04
N THR A 31 -14.68 -8.37 -4.39
CA THR A 31 -14.38 -9.48 -3.49
C THR A 31 -12.92 -9.90 -3.65
N VAL A 32 -12.34 -10.58 -2.66
CA VAL A 32 -10.99 -11.14 -2.84
C VAL A 32 -10.96 -12.23 -3.89
N ASP A 33 -12.06 -12.97 -4.07
CA ASP A 33 -12.13 -14.01 -5.10
C ASP A 33 -11.96 -13.42 -6.52
N ASP A 34 -12.27 -12.13 -6.72
CA ASP A 34 -11.99 -11.42 -7.97
C ASP A 34 -10.49 -11.28 -8.26
N PHE A 35 -9.64 -11.44 -7.24
CA PHE A 35 -8.18 -11.45 -7.35
C PHE A 35 -7.58 -12.87 -7.38
N GLY A 36 -8.41 -13.91 -7.43
CA GLY A 36 -8.00 -15.29 -7.67
C GLY A 36 -7.02 -15.84 -6.62
N ASP A 37 -5.91 -16.40 -7.09
CA ASP A 37 -4.88 -17.05 -6.27
C ASP A 37 -3.77 -16.12 -5.79
N PHE A 38 -3.93 -14.80 -5.98
CA PHE A 38 -2.91 -13.80 -5.70
C PHE A 38 -1.61 -13.95 -6.51
N ALA A 39 -1.63 -14.69 -7.63
CA ALA A 39 -0.55 -14.63 -8.60
C ALA A 39 -0.48 -13.22 -9.20
N PRO A 40 0.70 -12.62 -9.40
CA PRO A 40 0.80 -11.24 -9.88
C PRO A 40 0.08 -11.04 -11.23
N THR A 41 -1.03 -10.30 -11.23
CA THR A 41 -1.76 -9.90 -12.45
C THR A 41 -1.85 -8.39 -12.60
N MET A 42 -2.34 -7.91 -13.75
CA MET A 42 -2.50 -6.48 -14.00
C MET A 42 -3.66 -5.87 -13.19
N GLU A 43 -4.68 -6.66 -12.88
CA GLU A 43 -5.83 -6.27 -12.06
C GLU A 43 -5.40 -5.93 -10.62
N MET A 44 -4.39 -6.64 -10.09
CA MET A 44 -3.83 -6.37 -8.77
C MET A 44 -3.14 -5.01 -8.65
N LYS A 45 -2.81 -4.34 -9.76
CA LYS A 45 -2.25 -2.98 -9.71
C LYS A 45 -3.21 -1.98 -9.08
N GLN A 46 -4.52 -2.24 -9.13
CA GLN A 46 -5.54 -1.38 -8.50
C GLN A 46 -5.44 -1.38 -6.96
N LEU A 47 -4.80 -2.40 -6.38
CA LEU A 47 -4.56 -2.52 -4.93
C LEU A 47 -3.33 -1.72 -4.47
N ILE A 48 -2.59 -1.09 -5.39
CA ILE A 48 -1.39 -0.31 -5.10
C ILE A 48 -1.67 1.14 -5.49
N PRO A 49 -1.34 2.13 -4.64
CA PRO A 49 -1.49 3.54 -5.01
C PRO A 49 -0.70 3.86 -6.27
N LEU A 50 -1.34 4.56 -7.20
CA LEU A 50 -0.63 5.11 -8.34
C LEU A 50 0.32 6.22 -7.85
N VAL A 51 1.61 6.05 -8.12
CA VAL A 51 2.61 7.08 -7.89
C VAL A 51 3.16 7.55 -9.23
N ASP A 52 3.20 8.87 -9.41
CA ASP A 52 3.85 9.49 -10.55
C ASP A 52 5.37 9.57 -10.30
N TYR A 53 6.10 8.70 -10.99
CA TYR A 53 7.56 8.62 -10.92
C TYR A 53 8.26 9.44 -12.02
N THR A 54 7.57 10.38 -12.68
CA THR A 54 8.19 11.22 -13.73
C THR A 54 9.09 12.34 -13.17
N GLY A 55 8.96 12.64 -11.86
CA GLY A 55 9.77 13.64 -11.17
C GLY A 55 11.17 13.16 -10.77
N ASP A 56 11.86 13.99 -9.97
CA ASP A 56 13.14 13.61 -9.37
C ASP A 56 12.96 12.47 -8.34
N ILE A 57 14.01 11.69 -8.08
CA ILE A 57 13.93 10.56 -7.14
C ILE A 57 13.60 10.99 -5.70
N SER A 58 13.83 12.26 -5.39
CA SER A 58 13.47 12.87 -4.11
C SER A 58 11.99 13.23 -3.99
N SER A 59 11.20 13.22 -5.07
CA SER A 59 9.81 13.68 -5.04
C SER A 59 8.81 12.63 -4.58
N PHE A 60 9.17 11.34 -4.62
CA PHE A 60 8.24 10.24 -4.33
C PHE A 60 8.58 9.49 -3.02
N PRO A 61 7.54 9.03 -2.31
CA PRO A 61 7.72 8.33 -1.04
C PRO A 61 8.41 6.97 -1.22
N LEU A 62 9.23 6.59 -0.24
CA LEU A 62 9.91 5.29 -0.21
C LEU A 62 8.95 4.12 0.03
N LEU A 63 7.84 4.39 0.70
CA LEU A 63 6.82 3.41 1.04
C LEU A 63 5.45 3.96 0.69
N VAL A 64 4.67 3.12 0.00
CA VAL A 64 3.28 3.37 -0.34
C VAL A 64 2.45 2.22 0.23
N LEU A 65 1.34 2.56 0.87
CA LEU A 65 0.43 1.61 1.47
C LEU A 65 -0.98 1.97 1.04
N GLN A 66 -1.74 0.98 0.60
CA GLN A 66 -3.18 1.09 0.39
C GLN A 66 -3.89 0.07 1.24
N VAL A 67 -4.92 0.52 1.95
CA VAL A 67 -5.87 -0.35 2.62
C VAL A 67 -7.18 -0.27 1.85
N CYS A 68 -7.62 -1.39 1.32
CA CYS A 68 -8.92 -1.51 0.67
C CYS A 68 -9.95 -2.03 1.68
N THR A 69 -11.00 -1.27 1.93
CA THR A 69 -12.09 -1.65 2.83
C THR A 69 -13.35 -2.03 2.05
N ARG A 70 -14.06 -3.03 2.56
CA ARG A 70 -15.38 -3.45 2.06
C ARG A 70 -16.34 -3.50 3.24
N ARG A 71 -17.59 -3.07 3.05
CA ARG A 71 -18.62 -3.01 4.12
C ARG A 71 -18.98 -4.36 4.76
N THR A 72 -18.59 -5.49 4.18
CA THR A 72 -18.81 -6.83 4.76
C THR A 72 -17.46 -7.53 4.98
N ARG A 73 -17.28 -8.07 6.20
CA ARG A 73 -16.02 -8.60 6.76
C ARG A 73 -15.13 -9.35 5.75
N PHE A 74 -13.81 -9.20 5.89
CA PHE A 74 -12.82 -9.83 5.03
C PHE A 74 -11.72 -10.55 5.81
N LEU A 75 -11.34 -11.77 5.40
CA LEU A 75 -10.10 -12.45 5.81
C LEU A 75 -9.33 -12.84 4.54
N ALA A 76 -8.09 -12.38 4.39
CA ALA A 76 -7.15 -12.93 3.42
C ALA A 76 -5.72 -12.82 3.98
N ALA A 77 -4.94 -13.90 3.85
CA ALA A 77 -3.54 -13.96 4.21
C ALA A 77 -2.77 -14.75 3.14
N SER A 78 -1.62 -14.24 2.70
CA SER A 78 -0.64 -15.02 1.93
C SER A 78 0.80 -14.58 2.26
N HIS A 79 1.74 -15.54 2.18
CA HIS A 79 3.19 -15.48 2.44
C HIS A 79 3.85 -16.69 1.72
N PRO A 80 5.18 -16.73 1.40
CA PRO A 80 6.26 -15.82 1.81
C PRO A 80 7.38 -15.62 0.74
N THR A 81 7.19 -15.03 -0.44
CA THR A 81 8.37 -14.58 -1.25
C THR A 81 8.11 -13.37 -2.13
N THR A 82 7.51 -12.31 -1.57
CA THR A 82 7.40 -10.94 -2.14
C THR A 82 6.09 -10.63 -2.88
N SER A 83 5.13 -10.07 -2.14
CA SER A 83 4.13 -9.06 -2.55
C SER A 83 3.23 -8.82 -1.34
N ILE A 84 3.55 -7.84 -0.52
CA ILE A 84 2.78 -7.53 0.69
C ILE A 84 1.52 -6.77 0.25
N VAL A 85 0.38 -7.46 0.19
CA VAL A 85 -0.94 -6.83 0.11
C VAL A 85 -1.49 -6.76 1.53
N PHE A 86 -1.45 -5.59 2.16
CA PHE A 86 -2.04 -5.38 3.49
C PHE A 86 -3.53 -5.04 3.36
N CYS A 87 -4.40 -6.05 3.39
CA CYS A 87 -5.83 -5.85 3.63
C CYS A 87 -6.09 -5.95 5.13
N LEU A 88 -6.20 -4.81 5.82
CA LEU A 88 -6.54 -4.79 7.25
C LEU A 88 -8.05 -4.94 7.46
N LEU A 89 -8.39 -5.82 8.41
CA LEU A 89 -9.74 -6.01 8.95
C LEU A 89 -10.23 -4.76 9.67
N ASP A 90 -11.49 -4.40 9.46
CA ASP A 90 -12.27 -3.75 10.49
C ASP A 90 -12.63 -4.82 11.54
N ALA A 91 -11.72 -5.03 12.50
CA ALA A 91 -12.09 -5.69 13.74
C ALA A 91 -12.94 -4.68 14.49
N SER A 92 -14.27 -4.86 14.45
CA SER A 92 -15.21 -4.06 15.23
C SER A 92 -14.64 -3.80 16.63
N PHE A 93 -14.18 -2.57 16.87
CA PHE A 93 -14.16 -2.04 18.22
C PHE A 93 -15.63 -1.87 18.58
N PRO A 94 -16.22 -2.67 19.49
CA PRO A 94 -17.51 -2.30 20.01
C PRO A 94 -17.33 -0.91 20.62
N SER A 95 -18.22 0.00 20.23
CA SER A 95 -18.34 1.32 20.81
C SER A 95 -18.11 1.25 22.32
N ALA A 96 -16.98 1.77 22.78
CA ALA A 96 -16.92 2.31 24.12
C ALA A 96 -17.81 3.55 24.07
N SER A 97 -19.09 3.31 24.32
CA SER A 97 -20.02 4.33 24.78
C SER A 97 -19.39 5.04 25.98
N LEU A 98 -19.60 6.36 26.06
CA LEU A 98 -19.15 7.25 27.14
C LEU A 98 -19.11 6.62 28.53
#